data_AF-A0A3L8C2E3-F1
#
_entry.id   AF-A0A3L8C2E3-F1
#
_cell.length_a   1.000
_cell.length_b   1.000
_cell.length_c   1.000
_cell.angle_alpha   90.00
_cell.angle_beta   90.00
_cell.angle_gamma   90.00
#
_symmetry.space_group_name_H-M   'P 1'
#
loop_
_entity.id
_entity.type
_entity.pdbx_description
1 polymer ?
#
loop_
_entity_poly.entity_id
_entity_poly.type
_entity_poly.pdbx_seq_one_letter_code
_entity_poly.pdbx_strand_id
1 'polypeptide(L)'
;MPDIYLDVPFVSQLNIGGHVGQGRDETNGCWYATCCMIGYYHEQGPRLGVPSQYLKPDGSPQDVDKNGNTAPLPVGPAVFPVIAKNEGLVQVPLPKDKKWTSNGLAEVLRECGPCFVGRGFNQNGKLVGGHIICLVGARGSDNTVTVHDPWTGPNQTMSINEFNAIYPWNRPEAPWLMMTRAPKVQTRARSNAISLPVGRPRSNAVSKPVGRPRSNAISQ
;
A
#
# COMPACT_ATOMS: atom_id res chain seq x y z
N MET A 1 15.95 -11.99 11.88
CA MET A 1 14.92 -11.22 12.60
C MET A 1 13.86 -12.19 13.08
N PRO A 2 13.11 -11.88 14.17
CA PRO A 2 12.05 -12.79 14.61
C PRO A 2 10.98 -12.92 13.53
N ASP A 3 10.11 -13.90 13.69
CA ASP A 3 8.89 -14.02 12.89
C ASP A 3 7.89 -12.93 13.31
N ILE A 4 6.88 -12.67 12.47
CA ILE A 4 5.74 -11.82 12.84
C ILE A 4 4.44 -12.37 12.31
N TYR A 5 3.40 -12.23 13.11
CA TYR A 5 2.01 -12.44 12.76
C TYR A 5 1.19 -11.34 13.43
N LEU A 6 0.33 -10.68 12.66
CA LEU A 6 -0.58 -9.64 13.11
C LEU A 6 -1.97 -10.23 13.31
N ASP A 7 -2.60 -9.94 14.43
CA ASP A 7 -3.99 -10.34 14.70
C ASP A 7 -4.96 -9.40 13.96
N VAL A 8 -5.17 -9.69 12.68
CA VAL A 8 -5.98 -8.87 11.77
C VAL A 8 -7.38 -9.47 11.68
N PRO A 9 -8.45 -8.68 11.90
CA PRO A 9 -9.81 -9.17 11.70
C PRO A 9 -10.03 -9.62 10.26
N PHE A 10 -10.55 -10.83 10.06
CA PHE A 10 -10.87 -11.33 8.73
C PHE A 10 -12.18 -10.75 8.19
N VAL A 11 -12.15 -10.31 6.93
CA VAL A 11 -13.34 -9.87 6.19
C VAL A 11 -13.40 -10.65 4.88
N SER A 12 -14.48 -11.42 4.69
CA SER A 12 -14.73 -12.12 3.43
C SER A 12 -15.46 -11.21 2.45
N GLN A 13 -15.14 -11.34 1.16
CA GLN A 13 -15.94 -10.71 0.11
C GLN A 13 -17.30 -11.40 -0.11
N LEU A 14 -17.52 -12.57 0.50
CA LEU A 14 -18.75 -13.36 0.46
C LEU A 14 -19.59 -13.18 1.73
N ASN A 15 -19.32 -12.13 2.50
CA ASN A 15 -20.10 -11.74 3.68
C ASN A 15 -19.70 -10.33 4.18
N ILE A 16 -19.53 -9.38 3.27
CA ILE A 16 -19.14 -8.01 3.64
C ILE A 16 -20.23 -7.41 4.51
N GLY A 17 -19.87 -6.89 5.69
CA GLY A 17 -20.84 -6.38 6.67
C GLY A 17 -21.50 -7.44 7.56
N GLY A 18 -21.16 -8.73 7.40
CA GLY A 18 -21.77 -9.82 8.20
C GLY A 18 -21.59 -9.66 9.70
N HIS A 19 -20.46 -9.10 10.14
CA HIS A 19 -20.16 -8.80 11.55
C HIS A 19 -21.12 -7.79 12.22
N VAL A 20 -21.89 -7.04 11.44
CA VAL A 20 -22.94 -6.11 11.92
C VAL A 20 -24.35 -6.52 11.45
N GLY A 21 -24.52 -7.77 10.99
CA GLY A 21 -25.81 -8.30 10.54
C GLY A 21 -26.28 -7.75 9.18
N GLN A 22 -25.39 -7.15 8.40
CA GLN A 22 -25.67 -6.60 7.06
C GLN A 22 -24.81 -7.27 5.98
N GLY A 23 -24.67 -8.60 6.07
CA GLY A 23 -23.87 -9.41 5.17
C GLY A 23 -24.36 -9.36 3.73
N ARG A 24 -23.42 -9.21 2.79
CA ARG A 24 -23.66 -9.36 1.35
C ARG A 24 -22.44 -9.92 0.63
N ASP A 25 -22.69 -10.58 -0.50
CA ASP A 25 -21.62 -11.02 -1.40
C ASP A 25 -21.28 -9.92 -2.39
N GLU A 26 -19.98 -9.74 -2.61
CA GLU A 26 -19.43 -8.84 -3.60
C GLU A 26 -18.44 -9.59 -4.49
N THR A 27 -18.84 -9.88 -5.74
CA THR A 27 -18.04 -10.69 -6.69
C THR A 27 -16.64 -10.11 -6.92
N ASN A 28 -16.53 -8.78 -6.96
CA ASN A 28 -15.25 -8.06 -7.06
C ASN A 28 -14.89 -7.32 -5.76
N GLY A 29 -15.42 -7.76 -4.61
CA GLY A 29 -15.25 -7.09 -3.32
C GLY A 29 -13.91 -7.33 -2.62
N CYS A 30 -12.98 -8.08 -3.22
CA CYS A 30 -11.70 -8.43 -2.61
C CYS A 30 -10.87 -7.19 -2.19
N TRP A 31 -10.93 -6.12 -2.98
CA TRP A 31 -10.26 -4.86 -2.65
C TRP A 31 -10.89 -4.18 -1.42
N TYR A 32 -12.22 -4.15 -1.32
CA TYR A 32 -12.93 -3.49 -0.22
C TYR A 32 -12.78 -4.30 1.06
N ALA A 33 -12.93 -5.62 0.99
CA ALA A 33 -12.66 -6.53 2.09
C ALA A 33 -11.23 -6.35 2.63
N THR A 34 -10.24 -6.24 1.75
CA THR A 34 -8.84 -5.99 2.17
C THR A 34 -8.66 -4.62 2.82
N CYS A 35 -9.31 -3.57 2.32
CA CYS A 35 -9.32 -2.26 2.97
C CYS A 35 -9.95 -2.31 4.36
N CYS A 36 -11.03 -3.08 4.54
CA CYS A 36 -11.63 -3.33 5.85
C CYS A 36 -10.67 -4.05 6.80
N MET A 37 -10.00 -5.11 6.37
CA MET A 37 -9.03 -5.84 7.20
C MET A 37 -7.91 -4.93 7.70
N ILE A 38 -7.29 -4.16 6.79
CA ILE A 38 -6.24 -3.20 7.15
C ILE A 38 -6.80 -2.11 8.06
N GLY A 39 -7.95 -1.54 7.70
CA GLY A 39 -8.62 -0.51 8.47
C GLY A 39 -8.90 -0.92 9.91
N TYR A 40 -9.56 -2.06 10.11
CA TYR A 40 -9.96 -2.59 11.41
C TYR A 40 -8.78 -2.97 12.30
N TYR A 41 -7.65 -3.35 11.72
CA TYR A 41 -6.41 -3.54 12.48
C TYR A 41 -5.91 -2.23 13.13
N HIS A 42 -6.13 -1.08 12.49
CA HIS A 42 -5.65 0.21 12.99
C HIS A 42 -6.69 0.99 13.80
N GLU A 43 -7.94 1.00 13.36
CA GLU A 43 -9.01 1.80 13.94
C GLU A 43 -10.37 1.17 13.66
N GLN A 44 -11.31 1.29 14.60
CA GLN A 44 -12.69 0.88 14.36
C GLN A 44 -13.43 1.92 13.51
N GLY A 45 -14.49 1.51 12.82
CA GLY A 45 -15.37 2.42 12.09
C GLY A 45 -15.52 2.10 10.60
N PRO A 46 -16.48 2.77 9.92
CA PRO A 46 -16.82 2.49 8.54
C PRO A 46 -15.64 2.78 7.61
N ARG A 47 -15.49 1.96 6.56
CA ARG A 47 -14.50 2.22 5.51
C ARG A 47 -15.10 3.05 4.40
N LEU A 48 -14.32 4.01 3.91
CA LEU A 48 -14.73 4.93 2.84
C LEU A 48 -14.79 4.21 1.50
N GLY A 49 -13.89 3.24 1.27
CA GLY A 49 -13.76 2.52 0.01
C GLY A 49 -13.60 3.47 -1.17
N VAL A 50 -14.10 3.07 -2.33
CA VAL A 50 -14.20 3.90 -3.54
C VAL A 50 -15.65 3.84 -4.02
N PRO A 51 -16.52 4.79 -3.61
CA PRO A 51 -17.95 4.75 -3.92
C PRO A 51 -18.26 4.64 -5.42
N SER A 52 -17.41 5.21 -6.29
CA SER A 52 -17.58 5.12 -7.74
C SER A 52 -17.45 3.70 -8.30
N GLN A 53 -16.87 2.74 -7.56
CA GLN A 53 -16.88 1.33 -7.96
C GLN A 53 -18.28 0.70 -7.84
N TYR A 54 -19.20 1.32 -7.09
CA TYR A 54 -20.57 0.86 -6.93
C TYR A 54 -21.57 1.61 -7.83
N LEU A 55 -21.07 2.37 -8.81
CA LEU A 55 -21.90 3.07 -9.80
C LEU A 55 -21.72 2.45 -11.19
N LYS A 56 -22.80 2.48 -11.96
CA LYS A 56 -22.83 2.23 -13.41
C LYS A 56 -22.29 3.45 -14.17
N PRO A 57 -21.98 3.33 -15.47
CA PRO A 57 -21.48 4.46 -16.28
C PRO A 57 -22.41 5.68 -16.32
N ASP A 58 -23.72 5.48 -16.14
CA ASP A 58 -24.72 6.55 -16.08
C ASP A 58 -24.86 7.19 -14.68
N GLY A 59 -24.06 6.74 -13.70
CA GLY A 59 -24.06 7.23 -12.32
C GLY A 59 -25.11 6.58 -11.42
N SER A 60 -25.95 5.68 -11.94
CA SER A 60 -26.89 4.92 -11.10
C SER A 60 -26.16 3.81 -10.31
N PRO A 61 -26.70 3.34 -9.17
CA PRO A 61 -26.10 2.24 -8.42
C PRO A 61 -25.97 0.95 -9.25
N GLN A 62 -24.96 0.13 -8.94
CA GLN A 62 -24.85 -1.24 -9.45
C GLN A 62 -26.09 -2.06 -9.08
N ASP A 63 -26.43 -3.01 -9.93
CA ASP A 63 -27.57 -3.90 -9.67
C ASP A 63 -27.31 -4.74 -8.42
N VAL A 64 -28.39 -4.95 -7.67
CA VAL A 64 -28.40 -5.77 -6.46
C VAL A 64 -29.34 -6.94 -6.71
N ASP A 65 -28.88 -8.17 -6.44
CA ASP A 65 -29.72 -9.35 -6.60
C ASP A 65 -30.74 -9.48 -5.45
N LYS A 66 -31.63 -10.47 -5.55
CA LYS A 66 -32.67 -10.72 -4.53
C LYS A 66 -32.13 -11.00 -3.11
N ASN A 67 -30.84 -11.33 -2.98
CA ASN A 67 -30.18 -11.62 -1.72
C ASN A 67 -29.37 -10.43 -1.20
N GLY A 68 -29.37 -9.28 -1.89
CA GLY A 68 -28.57 -8.12 -1.50
C GLY A 68 -27.14 -8.13 -2.06
N ASN A 69 -26.79 -9.10 -2.91
CA ASN A 69 -25.45 -9.19 -3.48
C ASN A 69 -25.26 -8.17 -4.59
N THR A 70 -24.04 -7.67 -4.73
CA THR A 70 -23.70 -6.65 -5.71
C THR A 70 -22.37 -6.95 -6.40
N ALA A 71 -22.14 -6.35 -7.56
CA ALA A 71 -20.91 -6.52 -8.30
C ALA A 71 -20.22 -5.15 -8.48
N PRO A 72 -19.37 -4.72 -7.53
CA PRO A 72 -18.58 -3.51 -7.76
C PRO A 72 -17.72 -3.68 -9.01
N LEU A 73 -17.39 -2.55 -9.65
CA LEU A 73 -16.48 -2.53 -10.78
C LEU A 73 -15.12 -3.12 -10.38
N PRO A 74 -14.40 -3.80 -11.29
CA PRO A 74 -13.04 -4.23 -11.05
C PRO A 74 -12.10 -3.04 -10.83
N VAL A 75 -11.17 -3.17 -9.87
CA VAL A 75 -10.15 -2.15 -9.60
C VAL A 75 -9.09 -2.15 -10.70
N GLY A 76 -9.09 -1.10 -11.52
CA GLY A 76 -8.06 -0.84 -12.52
C GLY A 76 -6.97 0.13 -12.04
N PRO A 77 -5.91 0.36 -12.85
CA PRO A 77 -4.78 1.22 -12.49
C PRO A 77 -5.14 2.62 -11.98
N ALA A 78 -6.19 3.24 -12.54
CA ALA A 78 -6.64 4.57 -12.15
C ALA A 78 -7.32 4.62 -10.77
N VAL A 79 -7.76 3.48 -10.24
CA VAL A 79 -8.52 3.38 -8.99
C VAL A 79 -7.60 3.24 -7.78
N PHE A 80 -6.42 2.61 -7.93
CA PHE A 80 -5.50 2.43 -6.80
C PHE A 80 -5.08 3.72 -6.10
N PRO A 81 -4.74 4.83 -6.79
CA PRO A 81 -4.44 6.09 -6.12
C PRO A 81 -5.63 6.63 -5.31
N VAL A 82 -6.86 6.36 -5.75
CA VAL A 82 -8.09 6.76 -5.03
C VAL A 82 -8.27 5.90 -3.77
N ILE A 83 -8.05 4.58 -3.87
CA ILE A 83 -8.03 3.68 -2.69
C ILE A 83 -6.99 4.17 -1.69
N ALA A 84 -5.75 4.42 -2.14
CA ALA A 84 -4.66 4.87 -1.29
C ALA A 84 -5.00 6.17 -0.57
N LYS A 85 -5.58 7.15 -1.28
CA LYS A 85 -6.02 8.41 -0.70
C LYS A 85 -7.13 8.21 0.34
N ASN A 86 -8.18 7.46 0.00
CA ASN A 86 -9.35 7.30 0.86
C ASN A 86 -9.04 6.49 2.12
N GLU A 87 -8.18 5.49 2.01
CA GLU A 87 -7.82 4.59 3.12
C GLU A 87 -6.49 4.98 3.80
N GLY A 88 -5.90 6.12 3.42
CA GLY A 88 -4.63 6.60 3.97
C GLY A 88 -3.47 5.62 3.80
N LEU A 89 -3.44 4.89 2.68
CA LEU A 89 -2.39 3.95 2.34
C LEU A 89 -1.27 4.63 1.53
N VAL A 90 -0.08 4.07 1.65
CA VAL A 90 1.12 4.43 0.90
C VAL A 90 1.71 3.19 0.25
N GLN A 91 2.42 3.37 -0.86
CA GLN A 91 3.13 2.29 -1.54
C GLN A 91 4.29 1.79 -0.69
N VAL A 92 4.50 0.47 -0.68
CA VAL A 92 5.77 -0.11 -0.22
C VAL A 92 6.76 -0.05 -1.38
N PRO A 93 7.97 0.54 -1.20
CA PRO A 93 8.98 0.53 -2.24
C PRO A 93 9.27 -0.89 -2.74
N LEU A 94 9.19 -1.09 -4.05
CA LEU A 94 9.49 -2.38 -4.64
C LEU A 94 10.99 -2.70 -4.51
N PRO A 95 11.36 -3.94 -4.20
CA PRO A 95 12.75 -4.36 -4.14
C PRO A 95 13.37 -4.34 -5.54
N LYS A 96 14.65 -3.94 -5.63
CA LYS A 96 15.34 -3.73 -6.91
C LYS A 96 15.43 -5.00 -7.77
N ASP A 97 15.56 -6.15 -7.11
CA ASP A 97 15.64 -7.47 -7.74
C ASP A 97 14.27 -8.07 -8.08
N LYS A 98 13.19 -7.32 -7.88
CA LYS A 98 11.80 -7.77 -8.07
C LYS A 98 11.51 -9.07 -7.29
N LYS A 99 12.04 -9.15 -6.07
CA LYS A 99 11.80 -10.28 -5.19
C LYS A 99 11.58 -9.82 -3.75
N TRP A 100 10.39 -10.09 -3.22
CA TRP A 100 10.14 -9.98 -1.79
C TRP A 100 10.92 -11.04 -1.03
N THR A 101 11.41 -10.67 0.16
CA THR A 101 11.94 -11.62 1.14
C THR A 101 11.02 -11.67 2.35
N SER A 102 10.92 -12.82 3.02
CA SER A 102 10.16 -12.98 4.26
C SER A 102 10.64 -12.00 5.34
N ASN A 103 11.96 -11.82 5.46
CA ASN A 103 12.56 -10.88 6.40
C ASN A 103 12.19 -9.41 6.10
N GLY A 104 12.25 -8.99 4.82
CA GLY A 104 11.85 -7.63 4.44
C GLY A 104 10.36 -7.38 4.64
N LEU A 105 9.51 -8.36 4.30
CA LEU A 105 8.08 -8.26 4.58
C LEU A 105 7.78 -8.24 6.08
N ALA A 106 8.56 -8.96 6.91
CA ALA A 106 8.43 -8.91 8.36
C ALA A 106 8.79 -7.52 8.93
N GLU A 107 9.74 -6.80 8.33
CA GLU A 107 10.03 -5.41 8.70
C GLU A 107 8.86 -4.49 8.35
N VAL A 108 8.33 -4.58 7.13
CA VAL A 108 7.15 -3.80 6.70
C VAL A 108 5.97 -4.02 7.63
N LEU A 109 5.65 -5.28 7.97
CA LEU A 109 4.55 -5.62 8.86
C LEU A 109 4.72 -5.04 10.29
N ARG A 110 5.96 -4.98 10.80
CA ARG A 110 6.26 -4.38 12.12
C ARG A 110 6.07 -2.88 12.13
N GLU A 111 6.54 -2.22 11.09
CA GLU A 111 6.58 -0.76 11.03
C GLU A 111 5.22 -0.17 10.67
N CYS A 112 4.49 -0.87 9.81
CA CYS A 112 3.35 -0.29 9.11
C CYS A 112 2.03 -1.05 9.35
N GLY A 113 2.07 -2.31 9.80
CA GLY A 113 0.89 -3.16 9.94
C GLY A 113 0.61 -3.99 8.67
N PRO A 114 -0.61 -4.54 8.50
CA PRO A 114 -0.93 -5.43 7.39
C PRO A 114 -0.91 -4.73 6.04
N CYS A 115 -0.59 -5.48 4.99
CA CYS A 115 -0.46 -4.92 3.65
C CYS A 115 -1.62 -5.31 2.72
N PHE A 116 -2.03 -4.36 1.90
CA PHE A 116 -2.83 -4.58 0.71
C PHE A 116 -1.93 -5.19 -0.36
N VAL A 117 -2.28 -6.37 -0.87
CA VAL A 117 -1.48 -7.08 -1.86
C VAL A 117 -2.32 -7.46 -3.07
N GLY A 118 -1.94 -6.96 -4.24
CA GLY A 118 -2.47 -7.44 -5.52
C GLY A 118 -1.70 -8.67 -6.01
N ARG A 119 -2.44 -9.70 -6.42
CA ARG A 119 -1.91 -10.92 -7.03
C ARG A 119 -2.63 -11.25 -8.33
N GLY A 120 -1.98 -12.04 -9.17
CA GLY A 120 -2.62 -12.75 -10.28
C GLY A 120 -3.04 -14.16 -9.89
N PHE A 121 -3.78 -14.81 -10.79
CA PHE A 121 -3.96 -16.25 -10.79
C PHE A 121 -2.94 -16.87 -11.74
N ASN A 122 -2.16 -17.82 -11.26
CA ASN A 122 -1.21 -18.52 -12.11
C ASN A 122 -1.96 -19.56 -12.96
N GLN A 123 -2.06 -19.29 -14.25
CA GLN A 123 -2.62 -20.20 -15.24
C GLN A 123 -1.51 -20.52 -16.26
N ASN A 124 -0.98 -21.75 -16.19
CA ASN A 124 0.08 -22.24 -17.07
C ASN A 124 1.34 -21.34 -17.13
N GLY A 125 1.78 -20.86 -15.97
CA GLY A 125 2.98 -20.00 -15.86
C GLY A 125 2.75 -18.54 -16.24
N LYS A 126 1.50 -18.15 -16.54
CA LYS A 126 1.12 -16.76 -16.82
C LYS A 126 0.13 -16.27 -15.76
N LEU A 127 0.32 -15.03 -15.33
CA LEU A 127 -0.61 -14.38 -14.41
C LEU A 127 -1.80 -13.81 -15.18
N VAL A 128 -2.99 -14.35 -14.90
CA VAL A 128 -4.27 -13.89 -15.43
C VAL A 128 -5.14 -13.29 -14.33
N GLY A 129 -6.08 -12.43 -14.73
CA GLY A 129 -6.99 -11.75 -13.80
C GLY A 129 -6.27 -10.87 -12.77
N GLY A 130 -6.97 -10.60 -11.69
CA GLY A 130 -6.45 -9.88 -10.53
C GLY A 130 -7.27 -10.23 -9.29
N HIS A 131 -6.60 -10.30 -8.15
CA HIS A 131 -7.21 -10.52 -6.86
C HIS A 131 -6.44 -9.76 -5.78
N ILE A 132 -7.14 -9.27 -4.77
CA ILE A 132 -6.52 -8.54 -3.66
C ILE A 132 -6.60 -9.41 -2.41
N ILE A 133 -5.46 -9.58 -1.74
CA ILE A 133 -5.31 -10.30 -0.49
C ILE A 133 -4.64 -9.39 0.56
N CYS A 134 -4.76 -9.77 1.83
CA CYS A 134 -4.13 -9.04 2.93
C CYS A 134 -2.93 -9.83 3.47
N LEU A 135 -1.73 -9.25 3.44
CA LEU A 135 -0.56 -9.84 4.09
C LEU A 135 -0.60 -9.53 5.59
N VAL A 136 -0.55 -10.57 6.43
CA VAL A 136 -0.71 -10.45 7.88
C VAL A 136 0.45 -11.07 8.67
N GLY A 137 1.29 -11.87 8.04
CA GLY A 137 2.43 -12.50 8.69
C GLY A 137 3.57 -12.79 7.75
N ALA A 138 4.79 -12.83 8.31
CA ALA A 138 5.99 -13.23 7.61
C ALA A 138 6.95 -13.91 8.57
N ARG A 139 7.45 -15.08 8.17
CA ARG A 139 8.32 -15.93 8.99
C ARG A 139 9.66 -16.10 8.28
N GLY A 140 10.68 -15.48 8.86
CA GLY A 140 12.04 -15.52 8.34
C GLY A 140 12.67 -16.90 8.53
N SER A 141 12.32 -17.60 9.62
CA SER A 141 12.84 -18.94 9.92
C SER A 141 12.46 -19.98 8.87
N ASP A 142 11.26 -19.84 8.31
CA ASP A 142 10.64 -20.85 7.44
C ASP A 142 10.49 -20.35 6.00
N ASN A 143 10.91 -19.12 5.71
CA ASN A 143 10.72 -18.44 4.42
C ASN A 143 9.28 -18.48 3.92
N THR A 144 8.32 -18.23 4.81
CA THR A 144 6.88 -18.21 4.51
C THR A 144 6.26 -16.86 4.81
N VAL A 145 5.08 -16.64 4.23
CA VAL A 145 4.19 -15.53 4.53
C VAL A 145 2.80 -16.06 4.81
N THR A 146 2.04 -15.31 5.61
CA THR A 146 0.65 -15.62 5.94
C THR A 146 -0.24 -14.50 5.43
N VAL A 147 -1.31 -14.88 4.73
CA VAL A 147 -2.27 -13.96 4.12
C VAL A 147 -3.70 -14.28 4.54
N HIS A 148 -4.56 -13.28 4.48
CA HIS A 148 -6.00 -13.46 4.42
C HIS A 148 -6.45 -13.26 2.98
N ASP A 149 -7.16 -14.22 2.44
CA ASP A 149 -7.76 -14.14 1.12
C ASP A 149 -9.27 -13.93 1.28
N PRO A 150 -9.84 -12.80 0.83
CA PRO A 150 -11.26 -12.52 0.96
C PRO A 150 -12.19 -13.59 0.36
N TRP A 151 -11.71 -14.35 -0.63
CA TRP A 151 -12.48 -15.40 -1.30
C TRP A 151 -12.35 -16.74 -0.58
N THR A 152 -11.12 -17.15 -0.23
CA THR A 152 -10.85 -18.51 0.25
C THR A 152 -10.68 -18.64 1.76
N GLY A 153 -10.46 -17.54 2.50
CA GLY A 153 -10.43 -17.53 3.96
C GLY A 153 -9.15 -16.94 4.58
N PRO A 154 -9.11 -16.84 5.92
CA PRO A 154 -7.96 -16.31 6.65
C PRO A 154 -6.81 -17.32 6.76
N ASN A 155 -5.66 -16.82 7.23
CA ASN A 155 -4.51 -17.63 7.68
C ASN A 155 -3.91 -18.61 6.68
N GLN A 156 -3.97 -18.27 5.39
CA GLN A 156 -3.32 -19.06 4.36
C GLN A 156 -1.82 -18.79 4.39
N THR A 157 -1.04 -19.86 4.52
CA THR A 157 0.41 -19.80 4.52
C THR A 157 0.93 -20.28 3.17
N MET A 158 1.90 -19.55 2.62
CA MET A 158 2.62 -19.94 1.41
C MET A 158 4.10 -19.61 1.55
N SER A 159 4.93 -20.29 0.76
CA SER A 159 6.34 -19.95 0.66
C SER A 159 6.53 -18.57 0.05
N ILE A 160 7.64 -17.93 0.37
CA ILE A 160 8.01 -16.64 -0.22
C ILE A 160 8.16 -16.75 -1.74
N ASN A 161 8.55 -17.92 -2.27
CA ASN A 161 8.67 -18.14 -3.71
C ASN A 161 7.30 -18.17 -4.39
N GLU A 162 6.30 -18.82 -3.79
CA GLU A 162 4.92 -18.81 -4.29
C GLU A 162 4.33 -17.40 -4.25
N PHE A 163 4.56 -16.66 -3.16
CA PHE A 163 4.13 -15.26 -3.04
C PHE A 163 4.74 -14.38 -4.14
N ASN A 164 6.04 -14.54 -4.40
CA ASN A 164 6.71 -13.84 -5.50
C ASN A 164 6.18 -14.24 -6.88
N ALA A 165 5.80 -15.51 -7.07
CA ALA A 165 5.29 -16.01 -8.34
C ALA A 165 3.90 -15.47 -8.69
N ILE A 166 3.06 -15.16 -7.68
CA ILE A 166 1.73 -14.59 -7.90
C ILE A 166 1.71 -13.06 -7.92
N TYR A 167 2.80 -12.40 -7.50
CA TYR A 167 2.92 -10.94 -7.54
C TYR A 167 3.19 -10.46 -8.98
N PRO A 168 2.41 -9.53 -9.54
CA PRO A 168 2.51 -9.14 -10.94
C PRO A 168 3.58 -8.04 -11.17
N TRP A 169 4.85 -8.40 -10.98
CA TRP A 169 6.03 -7.51 -11.04
C TRP A 169 6.18 -6.62 -12.27
N ASN A 170 5.64 -7.05 -13.41
CA ASN A 170 5.84 -6.41 -14.70
C ASN A 170 4.66 -5.55 -15.14
N ARG A 171 3.65 -5.38 -14.28
CA ARG A 171 2.53 -4.48 -14.56
C ARG A 171 2.89 -3.04 -14.19
N PRO A 172 2.48 -2.02 -14.97
CA PRO A 172 2.71 -0.61 -14.63
C PRO A 172 2.20 -0.22 -13.24
N GLU A 173 1.10 -0.85 -12.81
CA GLU A 173 0.50 -0.64 -11.51
C GLU A 173 1.20 -1.40 -10.36
N ALA A 174 2.25 -2.18 -10.59
CA ALA A 174 2.93 -2.97 -9.56
C ALA A 174 3.27 -2.20 -8.26
N PRO A 175 3.68 -0.92 -8.28
CA PRO A 175 3.89 -0.16 -7.04
C PRO A 175 2.63 0.03 -6.19
N TRP A 176 1.45 0.01 -6.81
CA TRP A 176 0.15 0.11 -6.13
C TRP A 176 -0.38 -1.23 -5.63
N LEU A 177 0.25 -2.34 -6.00
CA LEU A 177 -0.16 -3.68 -5.60
C LEU A 177 0.53 -4.16 -4.32
N MET A 178 1.33 -3.31 -3.69
CA MET A 178 1.80 -3.50 -2.33
C MET A 178 1.65 -2.16 -1.61
N MET A 179 0.62 -2.02 -0.79
CA MET A 179 0.34 -0.81 -0.02
C MET A 179 0.12 -1.13 1.46
N THR A 180 0.33 -0.13 2.31
CA THR A 180 0.18 -0.23 3.76
C THR A 180 -0.20 1.14 4.31
N ARG A 181 -0.67 1.24 5.57
CA ARG A 181 -0.65 2.54 6.25
C ARG A 181 0.79 3.08 6.33
N ALA A 182 0.93 4.40 6.40
CA ALA A 182 2.23 5.01 6.62
C ALA A 182 2.83 4.50 7.95
N PRO A 183 4.16 4.34 8.05
CA PRO A 183 4.80 3.96 9.30
C PRO A 183 4.33 4.87 10.42
N LYS A 184 4.00 4.31 11.59
CA LYS A 184 3.85 5.15 12.78
C LYS A 184 5.19 5.86 12.95
N VAL A 185 5.22 7.19 12.91
CA VAL A 185 6.43 7.98 13.17
C VAL A 185 6.97 7.54 14.53
N GLN A 186 7.90 6.60 14.54
CA GLN A 186 8.66 6.32 15.73
C GLN A 186 9.57 7.53 15.89
N THR A 187 9.30 8.34 16.92
CA THR A 187 10.24 9.28 17.52
C THR A 187 11.42 8.52 18.16
N ARG A 188 12.07 7.65 17.39
CA ARG A 188 13.40 7.15 17.68
C ARG A 188 14.31 7.71 16.62
N ALA A 189 15.01 8.77 17.00
CA ALA A 189 16.24 9.18 16.34
C ALA A 189 17.13 7.94 16.17
N ARG A 190 17.12 7.34 14.98
CA ARG A 190 18.22 6.50 14.54
C ARG A 190 19.18 7.43 13.82
N SER A 191 20.09 7.99 14.61
CA SER A 191 21.32 8.59 14.14
C SER A 191 22.06 7.55 13.29
N ASN A 192 21.94 7.65 11.98
CA ASN A 192 22.95 7.16 11.06
C ASN A 192 23.21 8.29 10.08
N ALA A 193 24.31 8.98 10.35
CA ALA A 193 24.88 9.99 9.48
C ALA A 193 25.13 9.36 8.10
N ILE A 194 24.37 9.80 7.11
CA ILE A 194 24.82 9.80 5.73
C ILE A 194 25.23 11.24 5.47
N SER A 195 26.55 11.43 5.39
CA SER A 195 27.22 12.67 5.03
C SER A 195 26.66 13.17 3.70
N LEU A 196 25.88 14.25 3.73
CA LEU A 196 25.61 15.03 2.54
C LEU A 196 26.94 15.68 2.11
N PRO A 197 27.40 15.55 0.87
CA PRO A 197 28.46 16.42 0.38
C PRO A 197 27.90 17.84 0.35
N VAL A 198 28.43 18.69 1.23
CA VAL A 198 28.18 20.14 1.25
C VAL A 198 28.83 20.72 -0.01
N GLY A 199 28.10 20.65 -1.13
CA GLY A 199 28.36 21.42 -2.33
C GLY A 199 27.96 22.87 -2.08
N ARG A 200 28.89 23.65 -1.53
CA ARG A 200 28.75 25.09 -1.28
C ARG A 200 28.54 25.82 -2.62
N PRO A 201 27.49 26.64 -2.82
CA PRO A 201 27.46 27.57 -3.95
C PRO A 201 28.49 28.67 -3.66
N ARG A 202 29.59 28.72 -4.41
CA ARG A 202 30.44 29.91 -4.45
C ARG A 202 29.80 30.92 -5.39
N SER A 203 29.14 31.91 -4.79
CA SER A 203 28.84 33.19 -5.41
C SER A 203 30.14 33.87 -5.83
N ASN A 204 30.24 34.24 -7.11
CA ASN A 204 31.30 35.09 -7.63
C ASN A 204 31.07 36.51 -7.13
N ALA A 205 31.70 36.85 -6.01
CA ALA A 205 31.85 38.22 -5.57
C ALA A 205 33.04 38.86 -6.29
N VAL A 206 32.71 39.87 -7.08
CA VAL A 206 33.55 40.78 -7.85
C VAL A 206 34.65 41.40 -6.96
N SER A 207 35.90 41.25 -7.39
CA SER A 207 37.05 42.00 -6.87
C SER A 207 36.96 43.46 -7.34
N LYS A 208 36.95 44.41 -6.39
CA LYS A 208 37.20 45.83 -6.68
C LYS A 208 38.66 46.18 -6.36
N PRO A 209 39.35 46.96 -7.22
CA PRO A 209 40.74 47.34 -7.02
C PRO A 209 40.91 48.55 -6.09
N VAL A 210 42.13 48.63 -5.56
CA VAL A 210 42.67 49.64 -4.64
C VAL A 210 42.69 51.03 -5.29
N GLY A 211 42.27 52.05 -4.53
CA GLY A 211 42.49 53.46 -4.88
C GLY A 211 41.81 54.44 -3.92
N ARG A 212 42.61 55.11 -3.07
CA ARG A 212 42.30 56.39 -2.40
C ARG A 212 43.12 57.48 -3.13
N PRO A 213 42.92 58.80 -2.95
CA PRO A 213 41.93 59.53 -2.13
C PRO A 213 41.37 60.82 -2.80
N ARG A 214 40.68 61.66 -2.00
CA ARG A 214 40.24 63.08 -2.20
C ARG A 214 38.89 63.22 -2.92
N SER A 215 37.97 64.15 -2.59
CA SER A 215 37.87 65.25 -1.62
C SER A 215 36.46 65.85 -1.75
N ASN A 216 35.94 66.39 -0.65
CA ASN A 216 35.01 67.53 -0.48
C ASN A 216 33.65 67.64 -1.20
N ALA A 217 32.66 68.01 -0.36
CA ALA A 217 31.55 68.96 -0.61
C ALA A 217 30.44 68.53 -1.57
N ILE A 218 29.18 68.98 -1.52
CA ILE A 218 28.28 69.72 -0.63
C ILE A 218 26.87 69.41 -1.20
N SER A 219 25.81 69.56 -0.40
CA SER A 219 24.39 69.52 -0.80
C SER A 219 24.03 70.25 -2.10
N GLN A 220 23.14 69.68 -2.93
CA GLN A 220 21.70 69.97 -3.00
C GLN A 220 21.01 68.91 -3.85
#